data_AF-A0A3S4AYH8-F1
#
_entry.id   AF-A0A3S4AYH8-F1
#
_cell.length_a   1.000
_cell.length_b   1.000
_cell.length_c   1.000
_cell.angle_alpha   90.00
_cell.angle_beta   90.00
_cell.angle_gamma   90.00
#
_symmetry.space_group_name_H-M   'P 1'
#
loop_
_entity.id
_entity.type
_entity.pdbx_description
1 polymer ?
#
loop_
_entity_poly.entity_id
_entity_poly.type
_entity_poly.pdbx_seq_one_letter_code
_entity_poly.pdbx_strand_id
1 'polypeptide(L)'
;MATTRNTNGTRKHRFLIWGGDGWVAGHLKALLESQGKETHTTTVRMEDREAVLRELDHIQPTHVLNAAGCTGRPNVDWCEDNKEATIRSNVVGTLNLADCCYLRGIHCTVFATGCIYQYDEAHPWDGPGFLETDPPNFAGSFYSMTKAHVEEIIKHYNNCLILRLRMPVSDDLHPRSFVTKITKYEYVVNIPNSNTILTDLLPASILLAEHGETGVYNFTNPGAISHNEVLSLFRDIVRPSFTWKNFSLEEQAKVIKAERSNCKLATDKLVAKLNEFGYEVPEIHEAYRRCFARMKAAGIQ
;
A
#
# COMPACT_ATOMS: atom_id res chain seq x y z
N MET A 1 -8.95 -42.04 -9.31
CA MET A 1 -9.97 -41.58 -8.35
C MET A 1 -9.42 -41.80 -6.95
N ALA A 2 -8.92 -40.75 -6.31
CA ALA A 2 -8.58 -40.75 -4.89
C ALA A 2 -9.44 -39.66 -4.24
N THR A 3 -10.48 -40.10 -3.55
CA THR A 3 -11.39 -39.27 -2.76
C THR A 3 -10.67 -38.88 -1.47
N THR A 4 -9.99 -37.74 -1.46
CA THR A 4 -9.52 -37.13 -0.22
C THR A 4 -10.68 -36.50 0.51
N ARG A 5 -10.99 -37.10 1.67
CA ARG A 5 -11.99 -36.67 2.64
C ARG A 5 -11.78 -35.21 3.03
N ASN A 6 -12.83 -34.42 2.84
CA ASN A 6 -12.96 -33.07 3.37
C ASN A 6 -13.01 -33.15 4.90
N THR A 7 -11.90 -32.80 5.56
CA THR A 7 -11.89 -32.59 7.01
C THR A 7 -11.97 -31.08 7.24
N ASN A 8 -13.20 -30.57 7.36
CA ASN A 8 -13.49 -29.20 7.77
C ASN A 8 -13.12 -28.98 9.25
N GLY A 9 -11.84 -29.08 9.57
CA GLY A 9 -11.26 -28.29 10.65
C GLY A 9 -10.81 -26.99 10.03
N THR A 10 -11.42 -25.85 10.39
CA THR A 10 -10.95 -24.53 9.96
C THR A 10 -9.50 -24.37 10.43
N ARG A 11 -8.53 -24.63 9.54
CA ARG A 11 -7.11 -24.47 9.87
C ARG A 11 -6.91 -23.02 10.26
N LYS A 12 -6.64 -22.78 11.55
CA LYS A 12 -6.45 -21.44 12.09
C LYS A 12 -5.36 -20.72 11.29
N HIS A 13 -5.64 -19.51 10.81
CA HIS A 13 -4.67 -18.73 10.06
C HIS A 13 -3.45 -18.40 10.93
N ARG A 14 -2.26 -18.58 10.36
CA ARG A 14 -0.98 -18.19 10.94
C ARG A 14 -0.33 -17.20 10.00
N PHE A 15 -0.14 -15.98 10.47
CA PHE A 15 0.38 -14.87 9.69
C PHE A 15 1.87 -14.67 9.96
N LEU A 16 2.66 -14.52 8.90
CA LEU A 16 4.03 -14.04 8.96
C LEU A 16 4.13 -12.71 8.20
N ILE A 17 4.44 -11.63 8.92
CA ILE A 17 4.60 -10.30 8.33
C ILE A 17 6.08 -10.08 7.99
N TRP A 18 6.34 -9.83 6.71
CA TRP A 18 7.67 -9.48 6.25
C TRP A 18 7.94 -7.98 6.40
N GLY A 19 9.14 -7.64 6.88
CA GLY A 19 9.52 -6.25 7.15
C GLY A 19 9.02 -5.77 8.51
N GLY A 20 9.17 -6.60 9.55
CA GLY A 20 8.59 -6.41 10.89
C GLY A 20 8.82 -5.05 11.56
N ASP A 21 9.92 -4.36 11.25
CA ASP A 21 10.22 -3.01 11.78
C ASP A 21 9.60 -1.88 10.93
N GLY A 22 8.83 -2.24 9.91
CA GLY A 22 8.19 -1.33 8.98
C GLY A 22 6.92 -0.71 9.55
N TRP A 23 6.60 0.50 9.11
CA TRP A 23 5.41 1.22 9.55
C TRP A 23 4.10 0.47 9.26
N VAL A 24 3.90 -0.01 8.02
CA VAL A 24 2.70 -0.81 7.67
C VAL A 24 2.70 -2.16 8.41
N ALA A 25 3.86 -2.79 8.58
CA ALA A 25 3.99 -4.04 9.31
C ALA A 25 3.58 -3.90 10.79
N GLY A 26 3.95 -2.78 11.44
CA GLY A 26 3.53 -2.49 12.81
C GLY A 26 2.01 -2.36 12.96
N HIS A 27 1.36 -1.65 12.03
CA HIS A 27 -0.10 -1.54 12.00
C HIS A 27 -0.78 -2.90 11.78
N LEU A 28 -0.29 -3.70 10.83
CA LEU A 28 -0.79 -5.06 10.57
C LEU A 28 -0.64 -5.98 11.79
N LYS A 29 0.52 -5.93 12.46
CA LYS A 29 0.81 -6.71 13.66
C LYS A 29 -0.21 -6.38 14.76
N ALA A 30 -0.37 -5.10 15.07
CA ALA A 30 -1.30 -4.65 16.10
C ALA A 30 -2.75 -5.07 15.77
N LEU A 31 -3.18 -4.93 14.52
CA LEU A 31 -4.51 -5.36 14.07
C LEU A 31 -4.71 -6.87 14.25
N LEU A 32 -3.79 -7.69 13.75
CA LEU A 32 -3.90 -9.15 13.85
C LEU A 32 -3.86 -9.65 15.30
N GLU A 33 -2.98 -9.09 16.13
CA GLU A 33 -2.90 -9.42 17.57
C GLU A 33 -4.18 -9.03 18.31
N SER A 34 -4.75 -7.85 18.00
CA SER A 34 -6.03 -7.42 18.59
C SER A 34 -7.21 -8.33 18.22
N GLN A 35 -7.12 -9.04 17.09
CA GLN A 35 -8.10 -10.03 16.63
C GLN A 35 -7.80 -11.46 17.15
N GLY A 36 -6.77 -11.63 17.99
CA GLY A 36 -6.37 -12.93 18.56
C GLY A 36 -5.78 -13.91 17.54
N LYS A 37 -5.25 -13.39 16.41
CA LYS A 37 -4.65 -14.19 15.34
C LYS A 37 -3.20 -14.55 15.69
N GLU A 38 -2.77 -15.76 15.30
CA GLU A 38 -1.37 -16.16 15.46
C GLU A 38 -0.50 -15.35 14.49
N THR A 39 0.34 -14.47 15.04
CA THR A 39 1.05 -13.44 14.27
C THR A 39 2.52 -13.46 14.60
N HIS A 40 3.34 -13.55 13.56
CA HIS A 40 4.79 -13.51 13.62
C HIS A 40 5.30 -12.39 12.72
N THR A 41 6.47 -11.84 13.04
CA THR A 41 7.12 -10.81 12.22
C THR A 41 8.57 -11.17 11.98
N THR A 42 9.09 -10.87 10.80
CA THR A 42 10.49 -11.13 10.47
C THR A 42 11.16 -9.93 9.79
N THR A 43 12.47 -9.82 9.99
CA THR A 43 13.36 -8.83 9.36
C THR A 43 14.35 -9.49 8.40
N VAL A 44 14.17 -10.80 8.12
CA VAL A 44 14.97 -11.54 7.12
C VAL A 44 14.96 -10.79 5.78
N ARG A 45 16.13 -10.72 5.13
CA ARG A 45 16.27 -10.07 3.83
C ARG A 45 15.61 -10.94 2.76
N MET A 46 14.67 -10.37 2.02
CA MET A 46 13.89 -11.13 1.02
C MET A 46 14.75 -11.69 -0.10
N GLU A 47 15.88 -11.06 -0.41
CA GLU A 47 16.81 -11.51 -1.44
C GLU A 47 17.75 -12.66 -1.02
N ASP A 48 17.77 -13.01 0.27
CA ASP A 48 18.49 -14.18 0.80
C ASP A 48 17.52 -15.37 0.80
N ARG A 49 17.56 -16.15 -0.29
CA ARG A 49 16.61 -17.24 -0.51
C ARG A 49 16.68 -18.29 0.58
N GLU A 50 17.88 -18.70 0.97
CA GLU A 50 18.08 -19.73 1.97
C GLU A 50 17.55 -19.29 3.34
N ALA A 51 17.73 -18.01 3.70
CA ALA A 51 17.14 -17.46 4.92
C ALA A 51 15.61 -17.38 4.84
N VAL A 52 15.05 -16.97 3.69
CA VAL A 52 13.60 -16.97 3.45
C VAL A 52 13.02 -18.36 3.64
N LEU A 53 13.62 -19.38 3.01
CA LEU A 53 13.19 -20.77 3.11
C LEU A 53 13.21 -21.26 4.57
N ARG A 54 14.32 -21.02 5.29
CA ARG A 54 14.45 -21.41 6.71
C ARG A 54 13.37 -20.76 7.58
N GLU A 55 13.11 -19.48 7.38
CA GLU A 55 12.10 -18.75 8.16
C GLU A 55 10.69 -19.27 7.90
N LEU A 56 10.34 -19.52 6.63
CA LEU A 56 9.06 -20.11 6.25
C LEU A 56 8.89 -21.53 6.81
N ASP A 57 9.96 -22.33 6.83
CA ASP A 57 9.93 -23.71 7.34
C ASP A 57 9.86 -23.75 8.87
N HIS A 58 10.48 -22.78 9.55
CA HIS A 58 10.41 -22.63 11.00
C HIS A 58 9.03 -22.19 11.47
N ILE A 59 8.48 -21.14 10.87
CA ILE A 59 7.20 -20.55 11.29
C ILE A 59 6.01 -21.34 10.73
N GLN A 60 6.14 -21.98 9.57
CA GLN A 60 5.07 -22.68 8.85
C GLN A 60 3.78 -21.84 8.71
N PRO A 61 3.87 -20.58 8.21
CA PRO A 61 2.69 -19.72 8.10
C PRO A 61 1.72 -20.24 7.04
N THR A 62 0.44 -19.89 7.18
CA THR A 62 -0.53 -20.09 6.10
C THR A 62 -0.65 -18.85 5.20
N HIS A 63 -0.34 -17.67 5.76
CA HIS A 63 -0.41 -16.39 5.08
C HIS A 63 0.86 -15.58 5.35
N VAL A 64 1.45 -15.04 4.29
CA VAL A 64 2.56 -14.09 4.36
C VAL A 64 2.06 -12.73 3.94
N LEU A 65 2.32 -11.71 4.77
CA LEU A 65 2.02 -10.31 4.48
C LEU A 65 3.34 -9.58 4.19
N ASN A 66 3.67 -9.39 2.92
CA ASN A 66 4.87 -8.71 2.49
C ASN A 66 4.69 -7.18 2.52
N ALA A 67 5.01 -6.57 3.66
CA ALA A 67 5.09 -5.13 3.86
C ALA A 67 6.53 -4.59 3.74
N ALA A 68 7.47 -5.43 3.27
CA ALA A 68 8.86 -5.05 3.08
C ALA A 68 9.06 -4.34 1.74
N GLY A 69 9.93 -3.35 1.73
CA GLY A 69 10.31 -2.63 0.53
C GLY A 69 11.26 -1.49 0.85
N CYS A 70 12.20 -1.24 -0.06
CA CYS A 70 13.03 -0.06 -0.01
C CYS A 70 12.29 1.10 -0.67
N THR A 71 11.91 2.10 0.11
CA THR A 71 11.43 3.40 -0.37
C THR A 71 12.47 4.50 -0.18
N GLY A 72 13.70 4.13 0.21
CA GLY A 72 14.78 5.06 0.50
C GLY A 72 14.58 5.89 1.78
N ARG A 73 15.61 6.66 2.15
CA ARG A 73 15.50 7.76 3.12
C ARG A 73 16.05 9.04 2.46
N PRO A 74 15.36 10.19 2.54
CA PRO A 74 14.05 10.41 3.18
C PRO A 74 12.84 9.96 2.32
N ASN A 75 13.04 9.70 1.03
CA ASN A 75 11.99 9.36 0.06
C ASN A 75 12.55 8.55 -1.12
N VAL A 76 11.69 8.32 -2.13
CA VAL A 76 12.00 7.52 -3.33
C VAL A 76 13.11 8.10 -4.22
N ASP A 77 13.49 9.37 -4.06
CA ASP A 77 14.59 9.97 -4.83
C ASP A 77 15.92 9.26 -4.53
N TRP A 78 16.06 8.67 -3.35
CA TRP A 78 17.21 7.83 -2.99
C TRP A 78 17.40 6.66 -3.95
N CYS A 79 16.32 6.11 -4.52
CA CYS A 79 16.37 4.99 -5.44
C CYS A 79 17.03 5.36 -6.79
N GLU A 80 17.04 6.64 -7.18
CA GLU A 80 17.74 7.10 -8.39
C GLU A 80 19.25 6.93 -8.27
N ASP A 81 19.79 7.20 -7.08
CA ASP A 81 21.22 7.12 -6.78
C ASP A 81 21.63 5.72 -6.25
N ASN A 82 20.67 4.82 -5.98
CA ASN A 82 20.90 3.51 -5.34
C ASN A 82 20.13 2.39 -6.05
N LYS A 83 20.36 2.28 -7.36
CA LYS A 83 19.60 1.39 -8.25
C LYS A 83 19.82 -0.09 -7.92
N GLU A 84 21.05 -0.50 -7.64
CA GLU A 84 21.41 -1.89 -7.33
C GLU A 84 20.75 -2.36 -6.03
N ALA A 85 20.78 -1.52 -4.99
CA ALA A 85 20.11 -1.82 -3.72
C ALA A 85 18.59 -1.88 -3.89
N THR A 86 18.03 -1.02 -4.74
CA THR A 86 16.60 -1.02 -5.09
C THR A 86 16.22 -2.30 -5.84
N ILE A 87 16.99 -2.71 -6.86
CA ILE A 87 16.78 -3.97 -7.58
C ILE A 87 16.86 -5.15 -6.61
N ARG A 88 17.91 -5.20 -5.79
CA ARG A 88 18.13 -6.30 -4.85
C ARG A 88 16.94 -6.47 -3.89
N SER A 89 16.46 -5.38 -3.29
CA SER A 89 15.37 -5.45 -2.33
C SER A 89 13.97 -5.56 -2.98
N ASN A 90 13.66 -4.69 -3.93
CA ASN A 90 12.29 -4.53 -4.46
C ASN A 90 11.98 -5.44 -5.65
N VAL A 91 13.00 -5.93 -6.36
CA VAL A 91 12.83 -6.82 -7.53
C VAL A 91 13.18 -8.24 -7.13
N VAL A 92 14.46 -8.51 -6.87
CA VAL A 92 14.95 -9.86 -6.54
C VAL A 92 14.28 -10.38 -5.28
N GLY A 93 14.24 -9.56 -4.21
CA GLY A 93 13.62 -9.94 -2.96
C GLY A 93 12.13 -10.25 -3.09
N THR A 94 11.35 -9.36 -3.71
CA THR A 94 9.90 -9.57 -3.87
C THR A 94 9.59 -10.82 -4.71
N LEU A 95 10.30 -11.02 -5.84
CA LEU A 95 10.15 -12.21 -6.67
C LEU A 95 10.51 -13.49 -5.89
N ASN A 96 11.62 -13.45 -5.15
CA ASN A 96 12.07 -14.59 -4.38
C ASN A 96 11.09 -14.99 -3.27
N LEU A 97 10.53 -14.02 -2.54
CA LEU A 97 9.56 -14.30 -1.49
C LEU A 97 8.25 -14.86 -2.07
N ALA A 98 7.75 -14.27 -3.16
CA ALA A 98 6.54 -14.75 -3.84
C ALA A 98 6.71 -16.21 -4.29
N ASP A 99 7.85 -16.53 -4.92
CA ASP A 99 8.20 -17.88 -5.36
C ASP A 99 8.32 -18.87 -4.18
N CYS A 100 9.02 -18.48 -3.12
CA CYS A 100 9.18 -19.32 -1.93
C CYS A 100 7.84 -19.63 -1.24
N CYS A 101 6.91 -18.66 -1.24
CA CYS A 101 5.54 -18.86 -0.76
C CYS A 101 4.77 -19.81 -1.69
N TYR A 102 4.88 -19.64 -3.01
CA TYR A 102 4.22 -20.47 -4.00
C TYR A 102 4.61 -21.94 -3.86
N LEU A 103 5.92 -22.23 -3.75
CA LEU A 103 6.45 -23.58 -3.58
C LEU A 103 5.94 -24.29 -2.30
N ARG A 104 5.44 -23.52 -1.32
CA ARG A 104 4.89 -24.04 -0.05
C ARG A 104 3.37 -23.97 0.04
N GLY A 105 2.69 -23.52 -1.01
CA GLY A 105 1.24 -23.31 -0.99
C GLY A 105 0.81 -22.24 0.04
N ILE A 106 1.65 -21.23 0.27
CA ILE A 106 1.39 -20.13 1.21
C ILE A 106 0.78 -18.97 0.44
N HIS A 107 -0.33 -18.42 0.94
CA HIS A 107 -0.91 -17.19 0.40
C HIS A 107 0.05 -16.02 0.65
N CYS A 108 0.37 -15.23 -0.37
CA CYS A 108 1.29 -14.11 -0.27
C CYS A 108 0.58 -12.80 -0.62
N THR A 109 0.30 -11.97 0.37
CA THR A 109 -0.19 -10.61 0.15
C THR A 109 0.99 -9.66 0.00
N VAL A 110 1.09 -8.98 -1.14
CA VAL A 110 2.14 -8.00 -1.45
C VAL A 110 1.56 -6.60 -1.37
N PHE A 111 2.05 -5.80 -0.41
CA PHE A 111 1.72 -4.38 -0.31
C PHE A 111 2.54 -3.60 -1.34
N ALA A 112 2.01 -3.53 -2.55
CA ALA A 112 2.61 -2.90 -3.72
C ALA A 112 2.27 -1.40 -3.79
N THR A 113 2.31 -0.81 -5.00
CA THR A 113 2.07 0.62 -5.18
C THR A 113 1.26 0.91 -6.42
N GLY A 114 0.30 1.81 -6.30
CA GLY A 114 -0.42 2.41 -7.43
C GLY A 114 0.29 3.63 -8.02
N CYS A 115 1.49 3.98 -7.55
CA CYS A 115 2.30 5.08 -8.08
C CYS A 115 3.03 4.69 -9.38
N ILE A 116 2.38 3.90 -10.22
CA ILE A 116 2.82 3.40 -11.53
C ILE A 116 1.97 3.97 -12.68
N TYR A 117 1.07 4.88 -12.34
CA TYR A 117 0.21 5.60 -13.27
C TYR A 117 0.38 7.11 -13.17
N GLN A 118 0.06 7.81 -14.25
CA GLN A 118 -0.10 9.25 -14.33
C GLN A 118 -1.36 9.57 -15.15
N TYR A 119 -2.06 10.66 -14.83
CA TYR A 119 -3.18 11.12 -15.64
C TYR A 119 -2.78 11.28 -17.12
N ASP A 120 -3.67 10.87 -18.02
CA ASP A 120 -3.50 10.94 -19.47
C ASP A 120 -4.84 11.28 -20.16
N GLU A 121 -4.89 11.21 -21.50
CA GLU A 121 -6.11 11.53 -22.26
C GLU A 121 -7.28 10.58 -21.97
N ALA A 122 -7.01 9.31 -21.68
CA ALA A 122 -8.02 8.31 -21.38
C ALA A 122 -8.48 8.37 -19.91
N HIS A 123 -7.57 8.79 -19.03
CA HIS A 123 -7.78 8.96 -17.61
C HIS A 123 -7.44 10.39 -17.20
N PRO A 124 -8.23 11.40 -17.62
CA PRO A 124 -8.04 12.75 -17.13
C PRO A 124 -8.44 12.82 -15.65
N TRP A 125 -8.03 13.90 -14.97
CA TRP A 125 -8.29 14.11 -13.53
C TRP A 125 -9.75 13.93 -13.08
N ASP A 126 -10.71 14.27 -13.94
CA ASP A 126 -12.16 14.21 -13.78
C ASP A 126 -12.79 13.01 -14.50
N GLY A 127 -11.99 12.23 -15.23
CA GLY A 127 -12.41 11.06 -16.00
C GLY A 127 -12.41 9.75 -15.19
N PRO A 128 -12.46 8.58 -15.84
CA PRO A 128 -12.36 7.30 -15.15
C PRO A 128 -11.01 7.12 -14.45
N GLY A 129 -10.98 6.30 -13.40
CA GLY A 129 -9.72 5.88 -12.76
C GLY A 129 -9.09 4.71 -13.52
N PHE A 130 -7.78 4.53 -13.36
CA PHE A 130 -7.05 3.37 -13.91
C PHE A 130 -7.55 2.07 -13.27
N LEU A 131 -7.84 1.07 -14.10
CA LEU A 131 -8.24 -0.29 -13.73
C LEU A 131 -7.03 -1.16 -13.37
N GLU A 132 -7.28 -2.30 -12.72
CA GLU A 132 -6.22 -3.29 -12.45
C GLU A 132 -5.62 -3.91 -13.71
N THR A 133 -6.37 -3.91 -14.81
CA THR A 133 -5.96 -4.44 -16.11
C THR A 133 -5.20 -3.44 -16.97
N ASP A 134 -5.20 -2.15 -16.61
CA ASP A 134 -4.56 -1.12 -17.43
C ASP A 134 -3.04 -1.22 -17.33
N PRO A 135 -2.32 -1.12 -18.46
CA PRO A 135 -0.86 -1.15 -18.45
C PRO A 135 -0.32 0.09 -17.71
N PRO A 136 0.73 -0.07 -16.88
CA PRO A 136 1.40 1.06 -16.24
C PRO A 136 1.88 2.09 -17.28
N ASN A 137 1.55 3.36 -17.08
CA ASN A 137 1.92 4.47 -17.98
C ASN A 137 2.89 5.48 -17.35
N PHE A 138 3.36 5.23 -16.11
CA PHE A 138 4.31 6.11 -15.42
C PHE A 138 5.60 5.39 -15.04
N ALA A 139 6.70 5.88 -15.62
CA ALA A 139 8.07 5.42 -15.36
C ALA A 139 9.02 6.57 -14.96
N GLY A 140 8.48 7.72 -14.56
CA GLY A 140 9.25 8.93 -14.23
C GLY A 140 10.15 8.85 -12.99
N SER A 141 10.20 7.69 -12.34
CA SER A 141 11.25 7.35 -11.35
C SER A 141 11.66 5.88 -11.49
N PHE A 142 12.93 5.58 -11.18
CA PHE A 142 13.47 4.23 -11.13
C PHE A 142 12.68 3.34 -10.16
N TYR A 143 12.22 3.92 -9.04
CA TYR A 143 11.33 3.24 -8.10
C TYR A 143 10.01 2.80 -8.77
N SER A 144 9.30 3.71 -9.44
CA SER A 144 8.03 3.40 -10.09
C SER A 144 8.21 2.40 -11.23
N MET A 145 9.24 2.61 -12.06
CA MET A 145 9.59 1.69 -13.15
C MET A 145 9.83 0.27 -12.63
N THR A 146 10.68 0.10 -11.61
CA THR A 146 10.96 -1.25 -11.06
C THR A 146 9.72 -1.90 -10.45
N LYS A 147 8.89 -1.16 -9.73
CA LYS A 147 7.65 -1.68 -9.14
C LYS A 147 6.64 -2.12 -10.21
N ALA A 148 6.48 -1.36 -11.29
CA ALA A 148 5.62 -1.72 -12.42
C ALA A 148 6.05 -3.05 -13.06
N HIS A 149 7.35 -3.24 -13.30
CA HIS A 149 7.87 -4.49 -13.88
C HIS A 149 7.71 -5.70 -12.95
N VAL A 150 7.91 -5.51 -11.64
CA VAL A 150 7.74 -6.59 -10.67
C VAL A 150 6.29 -7.06 -10.64
N GLU A 151 5.33 -6.13 -10.59
CA GLU A 151 3.90 -6.45 -10.60
C GLU A 151 3.49 -7.29 -11.81
N GLU A 152 3.94 -6.89 -13.01
CA GLU A 152 3.67 -7.61 -14.25
C GLU A 152 4.17 -9.06 -14.25
N ILE A 153 5.22 -9.35 -13.47
CA ILE A 153 5.72 -10.72 -13.28
C ILE A 153 4.91 -11.45 -12.21
N ILE A 154 4.78 -10.86 -11.02
CA ILE A 154 4.19 -11.56 -9.87
C ILE A 154 2.68 -11.79 -9.99
N LYS A 155 1.97 -11.04 -10.84
CA LYS A 155 0.53 -11.25 -11.08
C LYS A 155 0.18 -12.63 -11.65
N HIS A 156 1.18 -13.36 -12.17
CA HIS A 156 1.01 -14.72 -12.67
C HIS A 156 1.15 -15.80 -11.59
N TYR A 157 1.61 -15.45 -10.38
CA TYR A 157 1.58 -16.37 -9.24
C TYR A 157 0.14 -16.48 -8.70
N ASN A 158 -0.42 -17.68 -8.77
CA ASN A 158 -1.80 -17.97 -8.33
C ASN A 158 -2.02 -17.96 -6.81
N ASN A 159 -0.96 -17.70 -6.02
CA ASN A 159 -1.01 -17.55 -4.57
C ASN A 159 -0.80 -16.09 -4.13
N CYS A 160 -0.64 -15.15 -5.06
CA CYS A 160 -0.32 -13.76 -4.74
C CYS A 160 -1.55 -12.86 -4.78
N LEU A 161 -1.75 -12.08 -3.71
CA LEU A 161 -2.67 -10.94 -3.64
C LEU A 161 -1.84 -9.65 -3.72
N ILE A 162 -2.06 -8.82 -4.72
CA ILE A 162 -1.23 -7.63 -4.95
C ILE A 162 -2.08 -6.38 -4.72
N LEU A 163 -1.71 -5.59 -3.72
CA LEU A 163 -2.48 -4.42 -3.28
C LEU A 163 -1.76 -3.14 -3.68
N ARG A 164 -2.34 -2.35 -4.59
CA ARG A 164 -1.76 -1.09 -5.06
C ARG A 164 -2.10 0.07 -4.13
N LEU A 165 -1.24 0.30 -3.13
CA LEU A 165 -1.39 1.43 -2.21
C LEU A 165 -0.94 2.74 -2.85
N ARG A 166 -1.57 3.86 -2.48
CA ARG A 166 -1.12 5.21 -2.83
C ARG A 166 -1.18 6.13 -1.63
N MET A 167 -0.13 6.95 -1.47
CA MET A 167 -0.06 8.03 -0.47
C MET A 167 -0.68 7.65 0.88
N PRO A 168 -0.16 6.61 1.57
CA PRO A 168 -0.78 6.07 2.77
C PRO A 168 -0.93 7.12 3.89
N VAL A 169 -2.07 7.09 4.57
CA VAL A 169 -2.45 8.03 5.63
C VAL A 169 -2.79 7.26 6.90
N SER A 170 -2.28 7.75 8.03
CA SER A 170 -2.63 7.33 9.38
C SER A 170 -3.03 8.53 10.24
N ASP A 171 -3.65 8.22 11.37
CA ASP A 171 -4.08 9.13 12.43
C ASP A 171 -3.03 9.35 13.55
N ASP A 172 -1.81 8.84 13.39
CA ASP A 172 -0.72 8.88 14.40
C ASP A 172 0.37 9.94 14.11
N LEU A 173 0.18 10.79 13.08
CA LEU A 173 1.20 11.73 12.56
C LEU A 173 2.58 11.08 12.29
N HIS A 174 2.62 9.80 11.95
CA HIS A 174 3.87 9.12 11.65
C HIS A 174 4.58 9.81 10.46
N PRO A 175 5.92 9.98 10.47
CA PRO A 175 6.65 10.71 9.43
C PRO A 175 6.46 10.19 7.99
N ARG A 176 6.03 8.93 7.84
CA ARG A 176 5.72 8.34 6.53
C ARG A 176 4.30 8.62 6.04
N SER A 177 3.38 9.05 6.92
CA SER A 177 2.01 9.43 6.59
C SER A 177 1.99 10.63 5.66
N PHE A 178 1.19 10.56 4.59
CA PHE A 178 1.06 11.62 3.61
C PHE A 178 0.70 12.97 4.25
N VAL A 179 -0.26 12.98 5.17
CA VAL A 179 -0.69 14.18 5.92
C VAL A 179 0.49 14.81 6.69
N THR A 180 1.32 13.98 7.32
CA THR A 180 2.49 14.48 8.08
C THR A 180 3.54 15.10 7.18
N LYS A 181 3.68 14.61 5.95
CA LYS A 181 4.61 15.16 4.96
C LYS A 181 4.12 16.52 4.46
N ILE A 182 2.88 16.58 3.96
CA ILE A 182 2.36 17.81 3.33
C ILE A 182 2.16 18.95 4.33
N THR A 183 1.94 18.65 5.61
CA THR A 183 1.87 19.68 6.67
C THR A 183 3.23 20.28 7.04
N LYS A 184 4.34 19.67 6.60
CA LYS A 184 5.70 20.16 6.82
C LYS A 184 6.33 20.82 5.59
N TYR A 185 5.69 20.72 4.42
CA TYR A 185 6.20 21.35 3.22
C TYR A 185 5.89 22.85 3.24
N GLU A 186 6.84 23.66 2.77
CA GLU A 186 6.63 25.09 2.62
C GLU A 186 5.61 25.39 1.51
N TYR A 187 5.65 24.60 0.43
CA TYR A 187 4.77 24.69 -0.72
C TYR A 187 4.18 23.32 -1.06
N VAL A 188 2.92 23.30 -1.49
CA VAL A 188 2.23 22.09 -1.94
C VAL A 188 1.66 22.25 -3.34
N VAL A 189 1.71 21.16 -4.11
CA VAL A 189 1.00 21.03 -5.39
C VAL A 189 -0.47 20.77 -5.14
N ASN A 190 -1.36 21.10 -6.06
CA ASN A 190 -2.80 20.89 -5.87
C ASN A 190 -3.41 19.98 -6.93
N ILE A 191 -3.07 18.70 -6.89
CA ILE A 191 -3.54 17.69 -7.84
C ILE A 191 -4.34 16.62 -7.10
N PRO A 192 -5.58 16.29 -7.54
CA PRO A 192 -6.37 15.19 -6.99
C PRO A 192 -5.63 13.85 -7.10
N ASN A 193 -5.72 13.03 -6.05
CA ASN A 193 -5.05 11.73 -6.00
C ASN A 193 -5.91 10.73 -5.23
N SER A 194 -5.92 9.47 -5.67
CA SER A 194 -6.41 8.36 -4.84
C SER A 194 -5.42 8.10 -3.70
N ASN A 195 -5.93 7.96 -2.49
CA ASN A 195 -5.16 7.79 -1.26
C ASN A 195 -5.61 6.54 -0.49
N THR A 196 -4.72 5.94 0.29
CA THR A 196 -4.97 4.77 1.13
C THR A 196 -5.06 5.19 2.60
N ILE A 197 -6.27 5.26 3.18
CA ILE A 197 -6.42 5.45 4.63
C ILE A 197 -6.18 4.09 5.32
N LEU A 198 -5.08 3.99 6.07
CA LEU A 198 -4.62 2.70 6.62
C LEU A 198 -5.60 2.09 7.61
N THR A 199 -6.27 2.91 8.43
CA THR A 199 -7.30 2.45 9.37
C THR A 199 -8.46 1.75 8.66
N ASP A 200 -8.80 2.19 7.45
CA ASP A 200 -9.93 1.64 6.70
C ASP A 200 -9.50 0.44 5.84
N LEU A 201 -8.26 0.44 5.33
CA LEU A 201 -7.84 -0.54 4.32
C LEU A 201 -6.96 -1.66 4.86
N LEU A 202 -6.19 -1.49 5.94
CA LEU A 202 -5.42 -2.62 6.48
C LEU A 202 -6.32 -3.75 7.01
N PRO A 203 -7.47 -3.51 7.68
CA PRO A 203 -8.41 -4.58 8.00
C PRO A 203 -8.95 -5.28 6.75
N ALA A 204 -9.24 -4.53 5.69
CA ALA A 204 -9.66 -5.10 4.39
C ALA A 204 -8.59 -6.00 3.78
N SER A 205 -7.30 -5.67 3.92
CA SER A 205 -6.21 -6.50 3.39
C SER A 205 -6.12 -7.86 4.09
N ILE A 206 -6.36 -7.89 5.40
CA ILE A 206 -6.42 -9.13 6.19
C ILE A 206 -7.64 -9.95 5.74
N LEU A 207 -8.79 -9.30 5.56
CA LEU A 207 -10.03 -9.96 5.16
C LEU A 207 -9.90 -10.63 3.77
N LEU A 208 -9.34 -9.92 2.79
CA LEU A 208 -9.03 -10.48 1.46
C LEU A 208 -8.08 -11.69 1.56
N ALA A 209 -7.03 -11.57 2.38
CA ALA A 209 -6.06 -12.65 2.58
C ALA A 209 -6.71 -13.90 3.20
N GLU A 210 -7.53 -13.73 4.25
CA GLU A 210 -8.22 -14.84 4.92
C GLU A 210 -9.21 -15.58 4.01
N HIS A 211 -9.83 -14.87 3.07
CA HIS A 211 -10.69 -15.46 2.05
C HIS A 211 -9.91 -16.04 0.86
N GLY A 212 -8.58 -15.96 0.86
CA GLY A 212 -7.74 -16.51 -0.20
C GLY A 212 -7.84 -15.75 -1.53
N GLU A 213 -8.27 -14.48 -1.52
CA GLU A 213 -8.37 -13.65 -2.72
C GLU A 213 -7.01 -13.42 -3.36
N THR A 214 -6.89 -13.46 -4.68
CA THR A 214 -5.61 -13.32 -5.39
C THR A 214 -5.72 -12.36 -6.58
N GLY A 215 -4.59 -12.08 -7.21
CA GLY A 215 -4.47 -11.12 -8.29
C GLY A 215 -4.33 -9.68 -7.80
N VAL A 216 -4.44 -8.74 -8.72
CA VAL A 216 -4.20 -7.32 -8.48
C VAL A 216 -5.47 -6.62 -8.00
N TYR A 217 -5.36 -5.75 -7.01
CA TYR A 217 -6.41 -4.85 -6.53
C TYR A 217 -5.87 -3.43 -6.41
N ASN A 218 -6.59 -2.47 -6.97
CA ASN A 218 -6.41 -1.07 -6.65
C ASN A 218 -6.82 -0.84 -5.19
N PHE A 219 -5.86 -0.45 -4.34
CA PHE A 219 -6.02 -0.50 -2.88
C PHE A 219 -6.00 0.89 -2.24
N THR A 220 -6.94 1.71 -2.68
CA THR A 220 -7.20 3.07 -2.21
C THR A 220 -8.66 3.22 -1.84
N ASN A 221 -8.98 4.22 -1.02
CA ASN A 221 -10.39 4.57 -0.79
C ASN A 221 -11.01 5.06 -2.10
N PRO A 222 -12.32 4.84 -2.34
CA PRO A 222 -13.00 5.34 -3.53
C PRO A 222 -12.86 6.85 -3.68
N GLY A 223 -12.68 7.31 -4.92
CA GLY A 223 -12.53 8.73 -5.24
C GLY A 223 -11.07 9.22 -5.29
N ALA A 224 -10.93 10.54 -5.38
CA ALA A 224 -9.66 11.24 -5.37
C ALA A 224 -9.81 12.56 -4.61
N ILE A 225 -8.73 12.98 -3.94
CA ILE A 225 -8.73 14.21 -3.14
C ILE A 225 -7.42 14.97 -3.38
N SER A 226 -7.51 16.29 -3.52
CA SER A 226 -6.37 17.16 -3.74
C SER A 226 -5.66 17.51 -2.43
N HIS A 227 -4.44 18.04 -2.54
CA HIS A 227 -3.66 18.43 -1.37
C HIS A 227 -4.36 19.58 -0.62
N ASN A 228 -4.94 20.55 -1.34
CA ASN A 228 -5.64 21.68 -0.70
C ASN A 228 -6.90 21.22 0.02
N GLU A 229 -7.63 20.24 -0.51
CA GLU A 229 -8.79 19.66 0.19
C GLU A 229 -8.37 18.95 1.48
N VAL A 230 -7.30 18.16 1.44
CA VAL A 230 -6.74 17.51 2.64
C VAL A 230 -6.29 18.56 3.67
N LEU A 231 -5.54 19.58 3.27
CA LEU A 231 -5.06 20.62 4.19
C LEU A 231 -6.19 21.50 4.74
N SER A 232 -7.24 21.73 3.95
CA SER A 232 -8.45 22.43 4.41
C SER A 232 -9.17 21.63 5.49
N LEU A 233 -9.39 20.33 5.26
CA LEU A 233 -9.97 19.44 6.27
C LEU A 233 -9.09 19.36 7.53
N PHE A 234 -7.77 19.30 7.36
CA PHE A 234 -6.83 19.25 8.48
C PHE A 234 -6.87 20.53 9.30
N ARG A 235 -6.89 21.69 8.64
CA ARG A 235 -7.08 22.99 9.30
C ARG A 235 -8.39 23.02 10.07
N ASP A 236 -9.50 22.72 9.40
CA ASP A 236 -10.83 22.90 9.98
C ASP A 236 -11.12 21.95 11.14
N ILE A 237 -10.57 20.72 11.10
CA ILE A 237 -10.87 19.68 12.09
C ILE A 237 -9.80 19.61 13.19
N VAL A 238 -8.52 19.61 12.81
CA VAL A 238 -7.38 19.32 13.69
C VAL A 238 -6.67 20.59 14.14
N ARG A 239 -6.32 21.49 13.20
CA ARG A 239 -5.46 22.66 13.46
C ARG A 239 -6.01 23.97 12.86
N PRO A 240 -6.96 24.67 13.51
CA PRO A 240 -7.63 25.83 12.93
C PRO A 240 -6.72 26.99 12.48
N SER A 241 -5.54 27.12 13.07
CA SER A 241 -4.53 28.13 12.70
C SER A 241 -3.58 27.70 11.58
N PHE A 242 -3.71 26.48 11.05
CA PHE A 242 -2.82 25.95 10.03
C PHE A 242 -2.99 26.70 8.70
N THR A 243 -1.86 27.05 8.08
CA THR A 243 -1.79 27.72 6.79
C THR A 243 -0.77 27.02 5.90
N TRP A 244 -0.92 27.16 4.59
CA TRP A 244 -0.01 26.60 3.59
C TRP A 244 0.09 27.52 2.38
N LYS A 245 1.11 27.28 1.53
CA LYS A 245 1.29 27.96 0.25
C LYS A 245 1.23 26.95 -0.89
N ASN A 246 0.75 27.36 -2.05
CA ASN A 246 0.82 26.55 -3.26
C ASN A 246 2.03 26.96 -4.12
N PHE A 247 2.60 26.00 -4.84
CA PHE A 247 3.57 26.31 -5.90
C PHE A 247 2.90 27.09 -7.04
N SER A 248 3.64 28.01 -7.66
CA SER A 248 3.35 28.39 -9.04
C SER A 248 3.74 27.25 -10.00
N LEU A 249 3.15 27.24 -11.20
CA LEU A 249 3.42 26.20 -12.21
C LEU A 249 4.93 26.10 -12.56
N GLU A 250 5.65 27.22 -12.56
CA GLU A 250 7.09 27.26 -12.86
C GLU A 250 7.98 26.77 -11.71
N GLU A 251 7.55 26.92 -10.46
CA GLU A 251 8.31 26.47 -9.29
C GLU A 251 8.20 24.96 -9.10
N GLN A 252 7.04 24.37 -9.39
CA GLN A 252 6.81 22.94 -9.26
C GLN A 252 7.80 22.11 -10.08
N ALA A 253 8.15 22.56 -11.30
CA ALA A 253 9.07 21.85 -12.18
C ALA A 253 10.55 21.89 -11.72
N LYS A 254 10.92 22.82 -10.83
CA LYS A 254 12.32 23.06 -10.42
C LYS A 254 12.74 22.33 -9.14
N VAL A 255 11.79 21.79 -8.37
CA VAL A 255 12.04 21.33 -6.99
C VAL A 255 12.21 19.81 -6.85
N ILE A 256 11.85 19.02 -7.86
CA ILE A 256 11.82 17.56 -7.76
C ILE A 256 12.90 16.92 -8.65
N LYS A 257 13.73 16.02 -8.07
CA LYS A 257 14.75 15.26 -8.81
C LYS A 257 14.14 14.22 -9.76
N ALA A 258 13.01 13.64 -9.37
CA ALA A 258 12.26 12.66 -10.14
C ALA A 258 10.79 13.05 -10.17
N GLU A 259 10.09 12.71 -11.24
CA GLU A 259 8.68 13.03 -11.39
C GLU A 259 7.82 12.33 -10.32
N ARG A 260 6.63 12.86 -10.06
CA ARG A 260 5.68 12.30 -9.10
C ARG A 260 4.44 11.80 -9.83
N SER A 261 4.07 10.55 -9.57
CA SER A 261 2.81 9.97 -10.03
C SER A 261 1.62 10.76 -9.46
N ASN A 262 0.74 11.20 -10.34
CA ASN A 262 -0.57 11.74 -9.99
C ASN A 262 -1.63 10.98 -10.79
N CYS A 263 -2.54 10.30 -10.10
CA CYS A 263 -3.59 9.53 -10.76
C CYS A 263 -4.79 9.27 -9.83
N LYS A 264 -5.89 8.82 -10.45
CA LYS A 264 -7.04 8.21 -9.79
C LYS A 264 -7.06 6.73 -10.13
N LEU A 265 -7.22 5.86 -9.14
CA LEU A 265 -7.44 4.42 -9.35
C LEU A 265 -8.92 4.11 -9.28
N ALA A 266 -9.41 3.26 -10.18
CA ALA A 266 -10.75 2.70 -10.08
C ALA A 266 -10.79 1.66 -8.95
N THR A 267 -11.79 1.75 -8.08
CA THR A 267 -11.90 0.90 -6.88
C THR A 267 -13.10 -0.05 -6.92
N ASP A 268 -13.80 -0.12 -8.05
CA ASP A 268 -15.03 -0.91 -8.21
C ASP A 268 -14.81 -2.39 -7.87
N LYS A 269 -13.68 -2.97 -8.32
CA LYS A 269 -13.30 -4.34 -8.01
C LYS A 269 -13.11 -4.56 -6.50
N LEU A 270 -12.38 -3.66 -5.83
CA LEU A 270 -12.13 -3.73 -4.39
C LEU A 270 -13.45 -3.62 -3.60
N VAL A 271 -14.25 -2.60 -3.91
CA VAL A 271 -15.51 -2.31 -3.21
C VAL A 271 -16.49 -3.47 -3.40
N ALA A 272 -16.68 -3.95 -4.63
CA ALA A 272 -17.56 -5.08 -4.91
C ALA A 272 -17.15 -6.32 -4.11
N LYS A 273 -15.84 -6.63 -4.10
CA LYS A 273 -15.33 -7.80 -3.37
C LYS A 273 -15.49 -7.65 -1.85
N LEU A 274 -15.18 -6.50 -1.27
CA LEU A 274 -15.32 -6.29 0.17
C LEU A 274 -16.78 -6.27 0.63
N ASN A 275 -17.71 -5.83 -0.23
CA ASN A 275 -19.14 -5.93 0.03
C ASN A 275 -19.62 -7.39 0.16
N GLU A 276 -19.04 -8.34 -0.60
CA GLU A 276 -19.31 -9.78 -0.43
C GLU A 276 -18.95 -10.26 0.99
N PHE A 277 -18.01 -9.59 1.66
CA PHE A 277 -17.57 -9.90 3.01
C PHE A 277 -18.20 -8.99 4.08
N GLY A 278 -19.16 -8.15 3.71
CA GLY A 278 -19.82 -7.21 4.62
C GLY A 278 -18.90 -6.08 5.12
N TYR A 279 -17.85 -5.75 4.37
CA TYR A 279 -16.90 -4.70 4.71
C TYR A 279 -17.04 -3.51 3.76
N GLU A 280 -17.39 -2.34 4.31
CA GLU A 280 -17.56 -1.11 3.54
C GLU A 280 -16.31 -0.23 3.61
N VAL A 281 -15.83 0.25 2.46
CA VAL A 281 -14.74 1.22 2.39
C VAL A 281 -15.32 2.61 2.15
N PRO A 282 -15.10 3.58 3.05
CA PRO A 282 -15.61 4.93 2.88
C PRO A 282 -14.93 5.64 1.72
N GLU A 283 -15.69 6.48 1.00
CA GLU A 283 -15.16 7.43 0.01
C GLU A 283 -14.10 8.35 0.66
N ILE A 284 -13.09 8.75 -0.12
CA ILE A 284 -11.87 9.35 0.41
C ILE A 284 -12.09 10.62 1.25
N HIS A 285 -13.05 11.48 0.92
CA HIS A 285 -13.36 12.68 1.71
C HIS A 285 -13.95 12.32 3.07
N GLU A 286 -14.87 11.36 3.10
CA GLU A 286 -15.42 10.87 4.36
C GLU A 286 -14.36 10.13 5.18
N ALA A 287 -13.52 9.32 4.53
CA ALA A 287 -12.40 8.64 5.15
C ALA A 287 -11.43 9.61 5.82
N TYR A 288 -11.09 10.73 5.16
CA TYR A 288 -10.28 11.80 5.75
C TYR A 288 -10.96 12.49 6.93
N ARG A 289 -12.27 12.79 6.84
CA ARG A 289 -13.02 13.37 7.98
C ARG A 289 -12.99 12.46 9.20
N ARG A 290 -13.21 11.14 9.00
CA ARG A 290 -13.12 10.13 10.07
C ARG A 290 -11.71 10.03 10.65
N CYS A 291 -10.69 10.01 9.78
CA CYS A 291 -9.28 10.02 10.19
C CYS A 291 -8.95 11.25 11.06
N PHE A 292 -9.31 12.44 10.61
CA PHE A 292 -9.02 13.68 11.35
C PHE A 292 -9.84 13.83 12.62
N ALA A 293 -11.06 13.29 12.67
CA ALA A 293 -11.81 13.18 13.91
C ALA A 293 -11.08 12.32 14.95
N ARG A 294 -10.50 11.17 14.53
CA ARG A 294 -9.66 10.33 15.42
C ARG A 294 -8.40 11.06 15.89
N MET A 295 -7.71 11.77 14.98
CA MET A 295 -6.55 12.59 15.33
C MET A 295 -6.89 13.63 16.42
N LYS A 296 -7.98 14.37 16.23
CA LYS A 296 -8.45 15.37 17.19
C LYS A 296 -8.80 14.72 18.53
N ALA A 297 -9.50 13.59 18.51
CA ALA A 297 -9.85 12.84 19.72
C ALA A 297 -8.61 12.32 20.47
N ALA A 298 -7.53 12.01 19.75
CA ALA A 298 -6.23 11.63 20.32
C ALA A 298 -5.42 12.83 20.84
N GLY A 299 -5.96 14.05 20.83
CA GLY A 299 -5.31 15.25 21.35
C GLY A 299 -4.31 15.89 20.39
N ILE A 300 -4.30 15.49 19.11
CA ILE A 300 -3.48 16.15 18.10
C ILE A 300 -4.09 17.53 17.80
N GLN A 301 -3.29 18.56 18.06
CA GLN A 301 -3.57 19.97 17.78
C GLN A 301 -2.37 20.63 17.13
#